data_AF-A0A957L4Q8-F1
#
_entry.id   AF-A0A957L4Q8-F1
#
_cell.length_a   1.000
_cell.length_b   1.000
_cell.length_c   1.000
_cell.angle_alpha   90.00
_cell.angle_beta   90.00
_cell.angle_gamma   90.00
#
_symmetry.space_group_name_H-M   'P 1'
#
loop_
_entity.id
_entity.type
_entity.pdbx_description
1 polymer ?
#
loop_
_entity_poly.entity_id
_entity_poly.type
_entity_poly.pdbx_seq_one_letter_code
_entity_poly.pdbx_strand_id
1 'polypeptide(L)'
;MSLHDIYNETDALGLAALVHKGEVQPGELVEEAIRRIETVNPQLNAVVHKMYDEATTAAAAKPAGPFAGVPFLIKELLAEVKNTPLRNGSRFYNGNVSQQDSEIVRRYRQAGLILIGRTNTPEYGITPYTESVLYGPARNPWDVSRTPGGSSGGSGAAVAARMVPAAHGGDGGGSIRIPAACCGVFGLKPSRNRIPASTDYLAWQGWVNEHALTRSVRDSAALLDATAGPARGDVDYPAPPDGTFLDAVGRDPGKLRIAFTPASVLGKNISAASLAGLAETVKLLESLGHDLIEAKPAIDAGRFSQAFLTMLCAEVEADVAE
;
A
#
# COMPACT_ATOMS: atom_id res chain seq x y z
N MET A 1 23.42 15.67 -10.35
CA MET A 1 21.95 15.60 -10.42
C MET A 1 21.42 16.16 -9.11
N SER A 2 20.37 16.99 -9.10
CA SER A 2 19.85 17.51 -7.81
C SER A 2 19.15 16.39 -7.04
N LEU A 3 19.04 16.51 -5.72
CA LEU A 3 18.29 15.54 -4.91
C LEU A 3 16.82 15.45 -5.35
N HIS A 4 16.26 16.57 -5.85
CA HIS A 4 14.93 16.62 -6.43
C HIS A 4 14.79 15.70 -7.66
N ASP A 5 15.77 15.73 -8.56
CA ASP A 5 15.78 14.90 -9.77
C ASP A 5 16.00 13.43 -9.41
N ILE A 6 16.94 13.15 -8.49
CA ILE A 6 17.20 11.80 -7.98
C ILE A 6 15.90 11.18 -7.45
N TYR A 7 15.16 11.89 -6.60
CA TYR A 7 13.92 11.41 -6.01
C TYR A 7 12.79 11.18 -7.04
N ASN A 8 12.86 11.88 -8.18
CA ASN A 8 11.94 11.76 -9.30
C ASN A 8 12.24 10.55 -10.19
N GLU A 9 13.51 10.24 -10.41
CA GLU A 9 13.93 9.21 -11.37
C GLU A 9 14.23 7.86 -10.70
N THR A 10 14.44 7.86 -9.39
CA THR A 10 14.92 6.69 -8.64
C THR A 10 13.80 6.13 -7.78
N ASP A 11 13.64 4.82 -7.72
CA ASP A 11 12.69 4.13 -6.83
C ASP A 11 13.29 3.88 -5.43
N ALA A 12 12.56 3.25 -4.50
CA ALA A 12 12.98 3.10 -3.10
C ALA A 12 14.32 2.36 -2.97
N LEU A 13 14.47 1.21 -3.65
CA LEU A 13 15.73 0.45 -3.64
C LEU A 13 16.88 1.25 -4.25
N GLY A 14 16.62 2.03 -5.30
CA GLY A 14 17.64 2.89 -5.88
C GLY A 14 18.07 4.01 -4.92
N LEU A 15 17.14 4.62 -4.18
CA LEU A 15 17.47 5.62 -3.15
C LEU A 15 18.29 5.01 -2.02
N ALA A 16 17.90 3.82 -1.55
CA ALA A 16 18.68 3.07 -0.56
C ALA A 16 20.09 2.74 -1.06
N ALA A 17 20.25 2.42 -2.36
CA ALA A 17 21.57 2.15 -2.93
C ALA A 17 22.48 3.40 -2.91
N LEU A 18 21.94 4.60 -3.12
CA LEU A 18 22.70 5.86 -3.00
C LEU A 18 23.12 6.10 -1.55
N VAL A 19 22.24 5.79 -0.59
CA VAL A 19 22.56 5.85 0.85
C VAL A 19 23.68 4.88 1.22
N HIS A 20 23.60 3.63 0.77
CA HIS A 20 24.64 2.63 1.02
C HIS A 20 26.00 3.01 0.45
N LYS A 21 26.04 3.73 -0.68
CA LYS A 21 27.28 4.26 -1.27
C LYS A 21 27.78 5.55 -0.60
N GLY A 22 26.99 6.15 0.28
CA GLY A 22 27.29 7.45 0.89
C GLY A 22 27.13 8.63 -0.05
N GLU A 23 26.50 8.45 -1.22
CA GLU A 23 26.24 9.51 -2.20
C GLU A 23 25.12 10.45 -1.76
N VAL A 24 24.20 9.94 -0.93
CA VAL A 24 23.10 10.69 -0.28
C VAL A 24 23.01 10.24 1.18
N GLN A 25 22.76 11.16 2.10
CA GLN A 25 22.52 10.86 3.51
C GLN A 25 21.02 10.58 3.76
N PRO A 26 20.66 9.71 4.73
CA PRO A 26 19.26 9.48 5.12
C PRO A 26 18.50 10.77 5.45
N GLY A 27 19.17 11.72 6.11
CA GLY A 27 18.59 13.03 6.47
C GLY A 27 18.19 13.84 5.24
N GLU A 28 19.00 13.82 4.18
CA GLU A 28 18.70 14.51 2.92
C GLU A 28 17.42 13.95 2.28
N LEU A 29 17.26 12.61 2.26
CA LEU A 29 16.03 11.98 1.75
C LEU A 29 14.80 12.36 2.57
N VAL A 30 14.92 12.38 3.90
CA VAL A 30 13.82 12.79 4.80
C VAL A 30 13.45 14.26 4.56
N GLU A 31 14.43 15.16 4.47
CA GLU A 31 14.21 16.57 4.20
C GLU A 31 13.51 16.80 2.85
N GLU A 32 13.93 16.11 1.79
CA GLU A 32 13.27 16.20 0.48
C GLU A 32 11.84 15.64 0.52
N ALA A 33 11.59 14.54 1.23
CA ALA A 33 10.24 14.00 1.40
C ALA A 33 9.33 14.98 2.17
N ILE A 34 9.83 15.56 3.27
CA ILE A 34 9.11 16.60 4.05
C ILE A 34 8.78 17.78 3.16
N ARG A 35 9.76 18.32 2.42
CA ARG A 35 9.56 19.46 1.52
C ARG A 35 8.47 19.17 0.49
N ARG A 36 8.45 17.97 -0.09
CA ARG A 36 7.43 17.54 -1.05
C ARG A 36 6.06 17.40 -0.42
N ILE A 37 5.97 16.82 0.79
CA ILE A 37 4.71 16.73 1.53
C ILE A 37 4.17 18.13 1.81
N GLU A 38 4.97 19.04 2.37
CA GLU A 38 4.51 20.41 2.65
C GLU A 38 4.06 21.16 1.39
N THR A 39 4.70 20.90 0.25
CA THR A 39 4.37 21.56 -1.01
C THR A 39 3.07 21.01 -1.63
N VAL A 40 2.92 19.69 -1.69
CA VAL A 40 1.89 19.03 -2.50
C VAL A 40 0.67 18.59 -1.68
N ASN A 41 0.89 18.19 -0.42
CA ASN A 41 -0.17 17.64 0.42
C ASN A 41 -1.33 18.61 0.71
N PRO A 42 -1.15 19.94 0.80
CA PRO A 42 -2.28 20.85 1.00
C PRO A 42 -3.38 20.73 -0.08
N GLN A 43 -3.04 20.32 -1.30
CA GLN A 43 -4.03 20.11 -2.38
C GLN A 43 -4.60 18.69 -2.39
N LEU A 44 -3.85 17.70 -1.89
CA LEU A 44 -4.20 16.29 -2.01
C LEU A 44 -4.78 15.68 -0.75
N ASN A 45 -4.46 16.23 0.43
CA ASN A 45 -4.86 15.70 1.73
C ASN A 45 -4.57 14.19 1.87
N ALA A 46 -3.38 13.79 1.40
CA ALA A 46 -2.91 12.41 1.36
C ALA A 46 -2.24 11.99 2.69
N VAL A 47 -1.57 12.92 3.38
CA VAL A 47 -0.89 12.73 4.67
C VAL A 47 -1.65 13.51 5.75
N VAL A 48 -2.12 12.81 6.78
CA VAL A 48 -3.02 13.35 7.82
C VAL A 48 -2.36 13.48 9.18
N HIS A 49 -1.19 12.86 9.37
CA HIS A 49 -0.38 13.00 10.56
C HIS A 49 1.10 13.04 10.15
N LYS A 50 1.84 14.03 10.65
CA LYS A 50 3.26 14.24 10.35
C LYS A 50 4.09 13.68 11.50
N MET A 51 5.20 13.01 11.20
CA MET A 51 6.13 12.43 12.18
C MET A 51 7.57 12.89 11.88
N TYR A 52 7.73 14.18 11.61
CA TYR A 52 8.99 14.71 11.06
C TYR A 52 10.13 14.73 12.06
N ASP A 53 9.84 14.98 13.34
CA ASP A 53 10.84 15.00 14.40
C ASP A 53 11.37 13.58 14.66
N GLU A 54 10.47 12.59 14.68
CA GLU A 54 10.81 11.17 14.78
C GLU A 54 11.60 10.71 13.55
N ALA A 55 11.19 11.15 12.35
CA ALA A 55 11.89 10.85 11.10
C ALA A 55 13.31 11.41 11.08
N THR A 56 13.50 12.66 11.54
CA THR A 56 14.81 13.31 11.62
C THR A 56 15.71 12.58 12.61
N THR A 57 15.15 12.19 13.77
CA THR A 57 15.88 11.39 14.77
C THR A 57 16.28 10.02 14.21
N ALA A 58 15.37 9.35 13.52
CA ALA A 58 15.64 8.05 12.89
C ALA A 58 16.69 8.16 11.78
N ALA A 59 16.67 9.22 10.98
CA ALA A 59 17.67 9.48 9.95
C ALA A 59 19.08 9.66 10.55
N ALA A 60 19.19 10.40 11.66
CA ALA A 60 20.46 10.61 12.36
C ALA A 60 21.05 9.30 12.92
N ALA A 61 20.19 8.32 13.24
CA ALA A 61 20.62 6.99 13.68
C ALA A 61 21.18 6.11 12.54
N LYS A 62 21.13 6.56 11.28
CA LYS A 62 21.65 5.86 10.09
C LYS A 62 21.17 4.40 10.02
N PRO A 63 19.86 4.18 9.78
CA PRO A 63 19.29 2.85 9.80
C PRO A 63 19.93 1.97 8.72
N ALA A 64 20.09 0.69 9.03
CA ALA A 64 20.56 -0.33 8.10
C ALA A 64 19.39 -1.14 7.52
N GLY A 65 19.65 -1.90 6.46
CA GLY A 65 18.67 -2.77 5.82
C GLY A 65 18.50 -2.47 4.33
N PRO A 66 17.71 -3.28 3.60
CA PRO A 66 17.53 -3.13 2.15
C PRO A 66 16.98 -1.77 1.71
N PHE A 67 16.27 -1.07 2.60
CA PHE A 67 15.69 0.24 2.39
C PHE A 67 16.29 1.31 3.31
N ALA A 68 17.55 1.15 3.72
CA ALA A 68 18.27 2.07 4.59
C ALA A 68 18.04 3.55 4.22
N GLY A 69 17.42 4.30 5.13
CA GLY A 69 17.24 5.74 5.02
C GLY A 69 16.08 6.19 4.13
N VAL A 70 15.31 5.26 3.55
CA VAL A 70 14.23 5.59 2.63
C VAL A 70 12.98 6.08 3.39
N PRO A 71 12.42 7.26 3.07
CA PRO A 71 11.21 7.76 3.69
C PRO A 71 9.97 6.93 3.31
N PHE A 72 9.10 6.68 4.29
CA PHE A 72 7.93 5.79 4.16
C PHE A 72 6.74 6.33 4.95
N LEU A 73 5.54 6.11 4.44
CA LEU A 73 4.29 6.51 5.11
C LEU A 73 3.49 5.28 5.54
N ILE A 74 2.84 5.38 6.70
CA ILE A 74 1.97 4.31 7.24
C ILE A 74 0.49 4.65 7.04
N LYS A 75 -0.32 3.74 6.52
CA LYS A 75 -1.78 3.94 6.49
C LYS A 75 -2.33 4.24 7.89
N GLU A 76 -3.23 5.23 8.00
CA GLU A 76 -3.94 5.58 9.23
C GLU A 76 -5.06 4.56 9.54
N LEU A 77 -4.74 3.26 9.49
CA LEU A 77 -5.66 2.15 9.70
C LEU A 77 -4.88 0.89 10.07
N LEU A 78 -5.28 0.22 11.17
CA LEU A 78 -4.74 -1.04 11.72
C LEU A 78 -3.29 -0.96 12.23
N ALA A 79 -2.33 -0.57 11.38
CA ALA A 79 -0.91 -0.59 11.72
C ALA A 79 -0.58 0.36 12.88
N GLU A 80 -0.34 -0.21 14.06
CA GLU A 80 0.11 0.53 15.23
C GLU A 80 1.54 1.03 15.04
N VAL A 81 1.76 2.31 15.32
CA VAL A 81 3.08 2.94 15.35
C VAL A 81 3.18 3.64 16.68
N LYS A 82 4.13 3.23 17.51
CA LYS A 82 4.24 3.65 18.91
C LYS A 82 4.24 5.17 19.03
N ASN A 83 3.47 5.67 20.01
CA ASN A 83 3.32 7.09 20.34
C ASN A 83 2.69 7.94 19.22
N THR A 84 2.03 7.32 18.23
CA THR A 84 1.30 8.05 17.19
C THR A 84 -0.20 7.79 17.30
N PRO A 85 -1.05 8.75 16.88
CA PRO A 85 -2.48 8.50 16.80
C PRO A 85 -2.79 7.37 15.83
N LEU A 86 -3.73 6.51 16.21
CA LEU A 86 -4.37 5.52 15.34
C LEU A 86 -5.89 5.66 15.50
N ARG A 87 -6.53 6.31 14.54
CA ARG A 87 -7.94 6.70 14.57
C ARG A 87 -8.78 5.98 13.53
N ASN A 88 -8.18 5.16 12.66
CA ASN A 88 -8.86 4.37 11.64
C ASN A 88 -9.80 5.23 10.76
N GLY A 89 -9.44 6.49 10.50
CA GLY A 89 -10.30 7.45 9.79
C GLY A 89 -11.60 7.83 10.51
N SER A 90 -11.82 7.42 11.76
CA SER A 90 -13.04 7.68 12.53
C SER A 90 -12.84 8.66 13.66
N ARG A 91 -13.83 9.53 13.87
CA ARG A 91 -13.89 10.39 15.08
C ARG A 91 -14.10 9.58 16.36
N PHE A 92 -14.56 8.34 16.26
CA PHE A 92 -14.79 7.45 17.40
C PHE A 92 -13.50 7.22 18.20
N TYR A 93 -12.38 6.99 17.49
CA TYR A 93 -11.07 6.79 18.09
C TYR A 93 -10.31 8.09 18.40
N ASN A 94 -11.01 9.22 18.55
CA ASN A 94 -10.33 10.48 18.86
C ASN A 94 -9.63 10.38 20.23
N GLY A 95 -8.35 10.75 20.27
CA GLY A 95 -7.50 10.58 21.45
C GLY A 95 -6.81 9.21 21.56
N ASN A 96 -7.13 8.24 20.70
CA ASN A 96 -6.40 6.97 20.68
C ASN A 96 -4.96 7.17 20.19
N VAL A 97 -4.00 6.62 20.93
CA VAL A 97 -2.57 6.66 20.63
C VAL A 97 -1.99 5.27 20.83
N SER A 98 -1.37 4.73 19.78
CA SER A 98 -0.74 3.40 19.82
C SER A 98 0.36 3.34 20.88
N GLN A 99 0.33 2.30 21.70
CA GLN A 99 1.30 2.10 22.79
C GLN A 99 2.54 1.31 22.34
N GLN A 100 2.45 0.69 21.17
CA GLN A 100 3.48 -0.17 20.60
C GLN A 100 3.55 -0.01 19.08
N ASP A 101 4.64 -0.50 18.50
CA ASP A 101 4.66 -0.81 17.08
C ASP A 101 3.95 -2.15 16.88
N SER A 102 3.13 -2.25 15.83
CA SER A 102 2.69 -3.54 15.29
C SER A 102 3.89 -4.29 14.70
N GLU A 103 3.78 -5.61 14.51
CA GLU A 103 4.88 -6.39 13.95
C GLU A 103 5.26 -5.93 12.54
N ILE A 104 4.28 -5.61 11.69
CA ILE A 104 4.55 -5.12 10.34
C ILE A 104 5.35 -3.81 10.37
N VAL A 105 5.05 -2.91 11.31
CA VAL A 105 5.79 -1.65 11.52
C VAL A 105 7.21 -1.93 12.01
N ARG A 106 7.40 -2.90 12.93
CA ARG A 106 8.74 -3.33 13.34
C ARG A 106 9.56 -3.82 12.15
N ARG A 107 8.96 -4.62 11.26
CA ARG A 107 9.64 -5.14 10.07
C ARG A 107 10.00 -4.03 9.08
N TYR A 108 9.13 -3.05 8.86
CA TYR A 108 9.48 -1.87 8.06
C TYR A 108 10.67 -1.11 8.63
N ARG A 109 10.72 -0.91 9.96
CA ARG A 109 11.88 -0.26 10.61
C ARG A 109 13.16 -1.10 10.49
N GLN A 110 13.07 -2.42 10.68
CA GLN A 110 14.20 -3.34 10.50
C GLN A 110 14.70 -3.38 9.05
N ALA A 111 13.82 -3.15 8.09
CA ALA A 111 14.17 -3.02 6.68
C ALA A 111 14.93 -1.71 6.38
N GLY A 112 15.01 -0.79 7.33
CA GLY A 112 15.73 0.48 7.22
C GLY A 112 14.87 1.67 6.82
N LEU A 113 13.54 1.48 6.68
CA LEU A 113 12.62 2.55 6.32
C LEU A 113 12.45 3.56 7.46
N ILE A 114 12.32 4.83 7.08
CA ILE A 114 12.07 5.93 8.01
C ILE A 114 10.61 6.36 7.89
N LEU A 115 9.85 6.16 8.96
CA LEU A 115 8.43 6.53 9.00
C LEU A 115 8.31 8.05 9.19
N ILE A 116 7.69 8.74 8.22
CA ILE A 116 7.60 10.21 8.22
C ILE A 116 6.18 10.75 8.47
N GLY A 117 5.19 9.85 8.57
CA GLY A 117 3.80 10.24 8.80
C GLY A 117 2.80 9.14 8.51
N ARG A 118 1.51 9.48 8.69
CA ARG A 118 0.38 8.61 8.34
C ARG A 118 -0.46 9.13 7.20
N THR A 119 -0.93 8.22 6.34
CA THR A 119 -1.75 8.56 5.17
C THR A 119 -3.25 8.47 5.44
N ASN A 120 -4.02 9.32 4.77
CA ASN A 120 -5.48 9.36 4.83
C ASN A 120 -6.12 8.02 4.43
N THR A 121 -7.25 7.70 5.06
CA THR A 121 -8.10 6.54 4.84
C THR A 121 -9.58 6.94 5.04
N PRO A 122 -10.55 6.27 4.40
CA PRO A 122 -11.93 6.34 4.84
C PRO A 122 -12.10 5.71 6.21
N GLU A 123 -13.21 6.08 6.85
CA GLU A 123 -13.63 5.59 8.15
C GLU A 123 -13.71 4.05 8.16
N TYR A 124 -13.01 3.40 9.10
CA TYR A 124 -12.85 1.93 9.21
C TYR A 124 -12.29 1.24 7.95
N GLY A 125 -11.83 1.99 6.95
CA GLY A 125 -11.37 1.44 5.68
C GLY A 125 -12.47 0.83 4.80
N ILE A 126 -13.75 1.11 5.06
CA ILE A 126 -14.89 0.34 4.51
C ILE A 126 -15.35 0.78 3.12
N THR A 127 -14.94 1.97 2.65
CA THR A 127 -15.33 2.49 1.34
C THR A 127 -14.20 2.44 0.31
N PRO A 128 -14.50 2.30 -0.99
CA PRO A 128 -13.51 2.28 -2.06
C PRO A 128 -13.05 3.69 -2.50
N TYR A 129 -13.21 4.68 -1.63
CA TYR A 129 -12.85 6.08 -1.84
C TYR A 129 -12.47 6.70 -0.48
N THR A 130 -11.58 7.68 -0.47
CA THR A 130 -10.99 8.22 0.77
C THR A 130 -11.57 9.58 1.11
N GLU A 131 -12.66 9.61 1.90
CA GLU A 131 -13.34 10.85 2.34
C GLU A 131 -13.93 10.77 3.75
N SER A 132 -13.14 10.32 4.73
CA SER A 132 -13.62 10.27 6.12
C SER A 132 -14.08 11.64 6.61
N VAL A 133 -15.09 11.67 7.50
CA VAL A 133 -15.53 12.90 8.15
C VAL A 133 -14.41 13.52 8.99
N LEU A 134 -13.55 12.68 9.58
CA LEU A 134 -12.44 13.14 10.43
C LEU A 134 -11.38 13.92 9.66
N TYR A 135 -10.96 13.43 8.49
CA TYR A 135 -9.84 14.01 7.75
C TYR A 135 -10.24 14.73 6.46
N GLY A 136 -11.47 14.53 5.99
CA GLY A 136 -11.94 15.03 4.69
C GLY A 136 -11.40 14.21 3.51
N PRO A 137 -11.79 14.58 2.28
CA PRO A 137 -11.43 13.87 1.07
C PRO A 137 -9.92 13.97 0.77
N ALA A 138 -9.29 12.84 0.49
CA ALA A 138 -8.04 12.81 -0.26
C ALA A 138 -8.35 12.98 -1.76
N ARG A 139 -7.43 13.58 -2.52
CA ARG A 139 -7.59 13.88 -3.95
C ARG A 139 -6.56 13.15 -4.80
N ASN A 140 -6.96 12.85 -6.04
CA ASN A 140 -6.10 12.20 -7.01
C ASN A 140 -5.06 13.19 -7.58
N PRO A 141 -3.75 12.87 -7.59
CA PRO A 141 -2.73 13.77 -8.11
C PRO A 141 -2.83 14.01 -9.63
N TRP A 142 -3.50 13.14 -10.38
CA TRP A 142 -3.73 13.35 -11.82
C TRP A 142 -4.89 14.30 -12.12
N ASP A 143 -5.84 14.42 -11.20
CA ASP A 143 -7.01 15.31 -11.31
C ASP A 143 -7.59 15.51 -9.89
N VAL A 144 -7.37 16.69 -9.31
CA VAL A 144 -7.75 16.99 -7.92
C VAL A 144 -9.27 17.04 -7.70
N SER A 145 -10.07 17.00 -8.77
CA SER A 145 -11.54 16.85 -8.67
C SER A 145 -11.97 15.40 -8.40
N ARG A 146 -11.06 14.43 -8.55
CA ARG A 146 -11.35 12.99 -8.47
C ARG A 146 -10.83 12.35 -7.18
N THR A 147 -11.42 11.20 -6.87
CA THR A 147 -10.94 10.33 -5.79
C THR A 147 -9.63 9.62 -6.18
N PRO A 148 -8.68 9.46 -5.24
CA PRO A 148 -7.55 8.57 -5.43
C PRO A 148 -7.93 7.09 -5.23
N GLY A 149 -9.22 6.78 -5.01
CA GLY A 149 -9.69 5.46 -4.61
C GLY A 149 -9.59 5.25 -3.09
N GLY A 150 -9.80 4.01 -2.65
CA GLY A 150 -9.77 3.68 -1.23
C GLY A 150 -9.76 2.17 -0.96
N SER A 151 -9.44 1.76 0.26
CA SER A 151 -9.21 2.63 1.42
C SER A 151 -7.77 3.15 1.59
N SER A 152 -6.77 2.61 0.88
CA SER A 152 -5.40 3.17 0.90
C SER A 152 -5.21 4.36 -0.05
N GLY A 153 -6.20 5.25 -0.15
CA GLY A 153 -6.18 6.36 -1.12
C GLY A 153 -5.10 7.40 -0.81
N GLY A 154 -4.87 7.72 0.46
CA GLY A 154 -3.77 8.61 0.85
C GLY A 154 -2.40 8.02 0.46
N SER A 155 -2.21 6.72 0.65
CA SER A 155 -0.99 6.00 0.24
C SER A 155 -0.78 6.08 -1.27
N GLY A 156 -1.82 5.79 -2.07
CA GLY A 156 -1.74 5.88 -3.53
C GLY A 156 -1.44 7.28 -4.02
N ALA A 157 -2.14 8.29 -3.48
CA ALA A 157 -1.93 9.69 -3.83
C ALA A 157 -0.52 10.17 -3.46
N ALA A 158 -0.02 9.83 -2.27
CA ALA A 158 1.32 10.24 -1.83
C ALA A 158 2.44 9.64 -2.69
N VAL A 159 2.32 8.37 -3.08
CA VAL A 159 3.31 7.70 -3.95
C VAL A 159 3.27 8.26 -5.37
N ALA A 160 2.06 8.43 -5.93
CA ALA A 160 1.88 8.98 -7.28
C ALA A 160 2.34 10.44 -7.39
N ALA A 161 2.08 11.24 -6.35
CA ALA A 161 2.58 12.62 -6.22
C ALA A 161 4.08 12.70 -5.88
N ARG A 162 4.76 11.55 -5.77
CA ARG A 162 6.18 11.44 -5.43
C ARG A 162 6.54 12.13 -4.12
N MET A 163 5.64 12.17 -3.14
CA MET A 163 5.97 12.56 -1.76
C MET A 163 6.90 11.52 -1.13
N VAL A 164 6.62 10.24 -1.37
CA VAL A 164 7.43 9.09 -0.97
C VAL A 164 7.55 8.07 -2.12
N PRO A 165 8.60 7.23 -2.14
CA PRO A 165 8.73 6.16 -3.14
C PRO A 165 7.79 4.98 -2.91
N ALA A 166 7.42 4.73 -1.66
CA ALA A 166 6.50 3.69 -1.26
C ALA A 166 5.72 4.11 -0.01
N ALA A 167 4.52 3.56 0.16
CA ALA A 167 3.69 3.76 1.34
C ALA A 167 2.92 2.48 1.69
N HIS A 168 2.76 2.23 2.98
CA HIS A 168 1.97 1.14 3.52
C HIS A 168 0.51 1.22 3.04
N GLY A 169 -0.10 0.07 2.81
CA GLY A 169 -1.54 -0.05 2.58
C GLY A 169 -2.10 -1.38 3.08
N GLY A 170 -3.43 -1.48 3.11
CA GLY A 170 -4.16 -2.69 3.48
C GLY A 170 -5.32 -2.92 2.51
N ASP A 171 -5.63 -4.18 2.22
CA ASP A 171 -6.58 -4.60 1.18
C ASP A 171 -7.42 -5.80 1.66
N GLY A 172 -8.70 -5.52 1.97
CA GLY A 172 -9.72 -6.56 2.22
C GLY A 172 -10.62 -6.84 1.01
N GLY A 173 -10.98 -5.80 0.25
CA GLY A 173 -11.86 -5.90 -0.93
C GLY A 173 -11.32 -5.24 -2.20
N GLY A 174 -10.05 -4.85 -2.21
CA GLY A 174 -9.42 -4.06 -3.28
C GLY A 174 -8.65 -2.85 -2.78
N SER A 175 -8.52 -2.64 -1.47
CA SER A 175 -8.10 -1.36 -0.92
C SER A 175 -6.64 -0.95 -1.11
N ILE A 176 -5.76 -1.84 -1.61
CA ILE A 176 -4.44 -1.49 -2.17
C ILE A 176 -4.56 -1.34 -3.69
N ARG A 177 -5.23 -2.29 -4.35
CA ARG A 177 -5.30 -2.38 -5.82
C ARG A 177 -6.14 -1.28 -6.47
N ILE A 178 -7.21 -0.84 -5.82
CA ILE A 178 -8.09 0.26 -6.28
C ILE A 178 -7.31 1.59 -6.28
N PRO A 179 -6.68 2.02 -5.15
CA PRO A 179 -5.85 3.22 -5.20
C PRO A 179 -4.68 3.14 -6.17
N ALA A 180 -4.07 1.95 -6.31
CA ALA A 180 -3.01 1.74 -7.29
C ALA A 180 -3.48 2.01 -8.73
N ALA A 181 -4.65 1.46 -9.10
CA ALA A 181 -5.26 1.69 -10.41
C ALA A 181 -5.68 3.17 -10.60
N CYS A 182 -6.30 3.79 -9.59
CA CYS A 182 -6.74 5.19 -9.69
C CYS A 182 -5.57 6.18 -9.75
N CYS A 183 -4.47 5.91 -9.04
CA CYS A 183 -3.32 6.81 -8.95
C CYS A 183 -2.18 6.45 -9.91
N GLY A 184 -2.31 5.39 -10.72
CA GLY A 184 -1.29 4.99 -11.69
C GLY A 184 0.02 4.53 -11.05
N VAL A 185 -0.05 3.77 -9.96
CA VAL A 185 1.11 3.20 -9.24
C VAL A 185 0.96 1.69 -9.11
N PHE A 186 2.01 1.00 -8.65
CA PHE A 186 1.96 -0.44 -8.44
C PHE A 186 1.42 -0.78 -7.04
N GLY A 187 0.51 -1.74 -6.96
CA GLY A 187 -0.04 -2.23 -5.70
C GLY A 187 -0.37 -3.71 -5.76
N LEU A 188 0.14 -4.47 -4.80
CA LEU A 188 -0.06 -5.91 -4.68
C LEU A 188 -0.75 -6.20 -3.35
N LYS A 189 -1.84 -6.97 -3.38
CA LYS A 189 -2.35 -7.65 -2.18
C LYS A 189 -1.74 -9.05 -2.13
N PRO A 190 -0.86 -9.36 -1.17
CA PRO A 190 -0.26 -10.68 -1.07
C PRO A 190 -1.29 -11.75 -0.70
N SER A 191 -0.86 -13.01 -0.77
CA SER A 191 -1.65 -14.15 -0.29
C SER A 191 -2.03 -13.96 1.18
N ARG A 192 -3.18 -14.53 1.57
CA ARG A 192 -3.63 -14.51 2.97
C ARG A 192 -2.51 -15.02 3.89
N ASN A 193 -2.31 -14.32 5.00
CA ASN A 193 -1.30 -14.64 6.03
C ASN A 193 0.14 -14.65 5.49
N ARG A 194 0.45 -14.10 4.31
CA ARG A 194 1.85 -14.02 3.80
C ARG A 194 2.71 -13.04 4.59
N ILE A 195 2.08 -12.03 5.18
CA ILE A 195 2.72 -11.09 6.09
C ILE A 195 1.96 -11.14 7.42
N PRO A 196 2.56 -10.71 8.54
CA PRO A 196 1.87 -10.73 9.82
C PRO A 196 0.72 -9.73 9.85
N ALA A 197 -0.31 -10.05 10.64
CA ALA A 197 -1.38 -9.10 10.90
C ALA A 197 -0.86 -7.91 11.75
N SER A 198 -1.40 -6.71 11.51
CA SER A 198 -1.13 -5.56 12.37
C SER A 198 -1.83 -5.63 13.73
N THR A 199 -2.84 -6.48 13.85
CA THR A 199 -3.71 -6.65 15.01
C THR A 199 -3.51 -8.03 15.63
N ASP A 200 -3.85 -8.17 16.92
CA ASP A 200 -3.81 -9.47 17.63
C ASP A 200 -4.91 -10.45 17.16
N TYR A 201 -5.78 -10.00 16.26
CA TYR A 201 -6.81 -10.79 15.57
C TYR A 201 -6.69 -10.67 14.05
N LEU A 202 -7.28 -11.60 13.32
CA LEU A 202 -7.33 -11.56 11.86
C LEU A 202 -8.49 -10.67 11.39
N ALA A 203 -8.23 -9.40 11.10
CA ALA A 203 -9.24 -8.47 10.62
C ALA A 203 -10.05 -9.03 9.44
N TRP A 204 -11.37 -8.96 9.54
CA TRP A 204 -12.31 -9.52 8.57
C TRP A 204 -12.08 -11.00 8.30
N GLN A 205 -11.83 -11.76 9.37
CA GLN A 205 -11.51 -13.19 9.32
C GLN A 205 -10.37 -13.49 8.33
N GLY A 206 -9.36 -12.61 8.27
CA GLY A 206 -8.15 -12.73 7.45
C GLY A 206 -8.30 -12.30 5.99
N TRP A 207 -9.38 -11.59 5.64
CA TRP A 207 -9.54 -11.02 4.30
C TRP A 207 -8.64 -9.80 4.11
N VAL A 208 -8.46 -9.00 5.16
CA VAL A 208 -7.55 -7.86 5.12
C VAL A 208 -6.12 -8.36 5.12
N ASN A 209 -5.35 -7.93 4.12
CA ASN A 209 -3.92 -8.18 4.03
C ASN A 209 -3.22 -6.85 3.75
N GLU A 210 -2.14 -6.61 4.48
CA GLU A 210 -1.32 -5.41 4.33
C GLU A 210 -0.16 -5.64 3.36
N HIS A 211 0.38 -4.56 2.81
CA HIS A 211 1.60 -4.53 2.00
C HIS A 211 1.93 -3.05 1.70
N ALA A 212 2.15 -2.69 0.43
CA ALA A 212 2.49 -1.35 0.04
C ALA A 212 1.96 -0.98 -1.36
N LEU A 213 1.86 0.33 -1.57
CA LEU A 213 1.82 0.97 -2.88
C LEU A 213 3.21 1.52 -3.18
N THR A 214 3.68 1.32 -4.41
CA THR A 214 5.08 1.55 -4.81
C THR A 214 5.17 2.08 -6.24
N ARG A 215 6.28 2.72 -6.59
CA ARG A 215 6.53 3.15 -7.97
C ARG A 215 6.98 2.01 -8.89
N SER A 216 7.64 0.99 -8.35
CA SER A 216 8.21 -0.10 -9.13
C SER A 216 7.82 -1.46 -8.57
N VAL A 217 7.78 -2.48 -9.45
CA VAL A 217 7.52 -3.87 -9.05
C VAL A 217 8.60 -4.38 -8.09
N ARG A 218 9.87 -4.00 -8.31
CA ARG A 218 10.99 -4.44 -7.46
C ARG A 218 10.95 -3.87 -6.05
N ASP A 219 10.48 -2.63 -5.87
CA ASP A 219 10.25 -2.09 -4.53
C ASP A 219 9.19 -2.91 -3.79
N SER A 220 8.09 -3.23 -4.47
CA SER A 220 7.01 -4.04 -3.89
C SER A 220 7.49 -5.44 -3.52
N ALA A 221 8.30 -6.08 -4.38
CA ALA A 221 8.85 -7.40 -4.13
C ALA A 221 9.83 -7.40 -2.93
N ALA A 222 10.77 -6.45 -2.88
CA ALA A 222 11.71 -6.34 -1.76
C ALA A 222 11.04 -5.95 -0.44
N LEU A 223 9.97 -5.14 -0.47
CA LEU A 223 9.15 -4.90 0.73
C LEU A 223 8.47 -6.19 1.19
N LEU A 224 8.05 -7.05 0.27
CA LEU A 224 7.44 -8.32 0.62
C LEU A 224 8.48 -9.28 1.21
N ASP A 225 9.69 -9.32 0.69
CA ASP A 225 10.80 -10.07 1.30
C ASP A 225 11.13 -9.57 2.71
N ALA A 226 11.11 -8.26 2.92
CA ALA A 226 11.43 -7.66 4.21
C ALA A 226 10.34 -7.85 5.28
N THR A 227 9.11 -8.14 4.86
CA THR A 227 7.94 -8.20 5.75
C THR A 227 7.26 -9.56 5.84
N ALA A 228 7.46 -10.45 4.85
CA ALA A 228 6.89 -11.78 4.86
C ALA A 228 7.48 -12.64 5.98
N GLY A 229 6.68 -13.60 6.42
CA GLY A 229 7.02 -14.56 7.47
C GLY A 229 5.99 -14.53 8.58
N PRO A 230 5.80 -15.64 9.31
CA PRO A 230 4.90 -15.66 10.46
C PRO A 230 5.44 -14.73 11.56
N ALA A 231 4.54 -14.18 12.36
CA ALA A 231 4.84 -13.55 13.63
C ALA A 231 4.32 -14.39 14.81
N ARG A 232 4.65 -13.97 16.02
CA ARG A 232 4.16 -14.63 17.23
C ARG A 232 2.64 -14.52 17.28
N GLY A 233 1.96 -15.66 17.32
CA GLY A 233 0.49 -15.74 17.38
C GLY A 233 -0.18 -15.98 16.03
N ASP A 234 0.55 -15.86 14.92
CA ASP A 234 0.00 -16.14 13.60
C ASP A 234 -0.28 -17.64 13.41
N VAL A 235 -1.39 -17.93 12.73
CA VAL A 235 -1.81 -19.28 12.34
C VAL A 235 -1.96 -19.37 10.82
N ASP A 236 -1.86 -20.58 10.28
CA ASP A 236 -2.09 -20.88 8.85
C ASP A 236 -1.24 -20.04 7.86
N TYR A 237 0.07 -19.99 8.09
CA TYR A 237 1.03 -19.27 7.23
C TYR A 237 1.35 -20.06 5.95
N PRO A 238 1.35 -19.46 4.74
CA PRO A 238 1.65 -20.16 3.50
C PRO A 238 3.11 -20.63 3.46
N ALA A 239 3.40 -21.73 2.75
CA ALA A 239 4.77 -22.18 2.54
C ALA A 239 5.69 -21.03 2.06
N PRO A 240 6.95 -20.97 2.52
CA PRO A 240 7.91 -19.99 2.06
C PRO A 240 8.07 -20.09 0.53
N PRO A 241 8.32 -18.97 -0.18
CA PRO A 241 8.59 -19.01 -1.61
C PRO A 241 9.92 -19.72 -1.91
N ASP A 242 10.07 -20.20 -3.14
CA ASP A 242 11.36 -20.65 -3.66
C ASP A 242 12.26 -19.44 -3.95
N GLY A 243 13.17 -19.12 -3.03
CA GLY A 243 14.03 -17.93 -3.11
C GLY A 243 13.35 -16.68 -2.54
N THR A 244 13.67 -15.51 -3.08
CA THR A 244 13.04 -14.23 -2.69
C THR A 244 12.06 -13.73 -3.75
N PHE A 245 11.10 -12.90 -3.36
CA PHE A 245 10.21 -12.22 -4.29
C PHE A 245 10.99 -11.26 -5.19
N LEU A 246 12.01 -10.58 -4.67
CA LEU A 246 12.89 -9.71 -5.45
C LEU A 246 13.63 -10.49 -6.54
N ASP A 247 14.15 -11.69 -6.25
CA ASP A 247 14.82 -12.53 -7.25
C ASP A 247 13.88 -13.02 -8.37
N ALA A 248 12.57 -13.02 -8.13
CA ALA A 248 11.58 -13.32 -9.15
C ALA A 248 11.41 -12.15 -10.14
N VAL A 249 11.75 -10.92 -9.73
CA VAL A 249 11.64 -9.74 -10.58
C VAL A 249 12.78 -9.75 -11.61
N GLY A 250 12.42 -9.72 -12.90
CA GLY A 250 13.38 -9.78 -14.01
C GLY A 250 13.81 -11.18 -14.40
N ARG A 251 13.39 -12.22 -13.68
CA ARG A 251 13.51 -13.61 -14.14
C ARG A 251 12.61 -13.83 -15.34
N ASP A 252 13.14 -14.46 -16.40
CA ASP A 252 12.32 -14.87 -17.54
C ASP A 252 11.25 -15.88 -17.07
N PRO A 253 9.95 -15.54 -17.15
CA PRO A 253 8.89 -16.46 -16.74
C PRO A 253 8.66 -17.58 -17.76
N GLY A 254 9.33 -17.53 -18.92
CA GLY A 254 9.01 -18.34 -20.07
C GLY A 254 7.60 -18.07 -20.58
N LYS A 255 7.02 -19.05 -21.26
CA LYS A 255 5.66 -18.94 -21.79
C LYS A 255 4.61 -19.23 -20.72
N LEU A 256 3.91 -18.19 -20.27
CA LEU A 256 2.78 -18.31 -19.36
C LEU A 256 1.45 -18.52 -20.09
N ARG A 257 0.50 -19.16 -19.40
CA ARG A 257 -0.92 -19.20 -19.77
C ARG A 257 -1.70 -18.26 -18.86
N ILE A 258 -2.30 -17.22 -19.42
CA ILE A 258 -2.90 -16.11 -18.68
C ILE A 258 -4.39 -16.04 -19.00
N ALA A 259 -5.23 -16.20 -17.98
CA ALA A 259 -6.68 -16.00 -18.11
C ALA A 259 -7.04 -14.51 -17.95
N PHE A 260 -7.94 -14.00 -18.77
CA PHE A 260 -8.51 -12.66 -18.63
C PHE A 260 -10.04 -12.67 -18.81
N THR A 261 -10.72 -11.63 -18.32
CA THR A 261 -12.17 -11.46 -18.51
C THR A 261 -12.52 -9.98 -18.68
N PRO A 262 -13.25 -9.59 -19.74
CA PRO A 262 -13.83 -8.25 -19.88
C PRO A 262 -15.15 -8.11 -19.10
N ALA A 263 -15.66 -9.19 -18.50
CA ALA A 263 -16.90 -9.19 -17.74
C ALA A 263 -16.67 -8.83 -16.27
N SER A 264 -17.57 -8.00 -15.73
CA SER A 264 -17.62 -7.72 -14.29
C SER A 264 -18.13 -8.93 -13.52
N VAL A 265 -17.45 -9.29 -12.43
CA VAL A 265 -17.90 -10.34 -11.48
C VAL A 265 -19.25 -9.97 -10.87
N LEU A 266 -19.53 -8.68 -10.68
CA LEU A 266 -20.77 -8.18 -10.08
C LEU A 266 -21.87 -7.85 -11.10
N GLY A 267 -21.67 -8.20 -12.37
CA GLY A 267 -22.66 -7.95 -13.44
C GLY A 267 -22.88 -6.47 -13.79
N LYS A 268 -21.98 -5.58 -13.36
CA LYS A 268 -22.05 -4.14 -13.68
C LYS A 268 -21.31 -3.81 -14.97
N ASN A 269 -21.72 -2.71 -15.62
CA ASN A 269 -21.02 -2.18 -16.78
C ASN A 269 -19.60 -1.72 -16.40
N ILE A 270 -18.63 -2.10 -17.22
CA ILE A 270 -17.25 -1.61 -17.13
C ILE A 270 -17.10 -0.43 -18.10
N SER A 271 -16.34 0.59 -17.71
CA SER A 271 -16.12 1.77 -18.57
C SER A 271 -15.38 1.39 -19.86
N ALA A 272 -15.67 2.11 -20.95
CA ALA A 272 -14.98 1.92 -22.23
C ALA A 272 -13.45 2.10 -22.10
N ALA A 273 -13.00 3.07 -21.29
CA ALA A 273 -11.58 3.30 -21.04
C ALA A 273 -10.91 2.11 -20.33
N SER A 274 -11.57 1.50 -19.35
CA SER A 274 -11.05 0.31 -18.66
C SER A 274 -10.99 -0.90 -19.59
N LEU A 275 -11.98 -1.08 -20.47
CA LEU A 275 -11.97 -2.14 -21.47
C LEU A 275 -10.87 -1.94 -22.51
N ALA A 276 -10.60 -0.69 -22.91
CA ALA A 276 -9.49 -0.35 -23.79
C ALA A 276 -8.14 -0.69 -23.14
N GLY A 277 -7.92 -0.30 -21.88
CA GLY A 277 -6.70 -0.64 -21.14
C GLY A 277 -6.50 -2.14 -20.95
N LEU A 278 -7.58 -2.90 -20.71
CA LEU A 278 -7.52 -4.37 -20.70
C LEU A 278 -7.11 -4.92 -22.07
N ALA A 279 -7.71 -4.43 -23.16
CA ALA A 279 -7.40 -4.89 -24.51
C ALA A 279 -5.94 -4.59 -24.91
N GLU A 280 -5.41 -3.43 -24.51
CA GLU A 280 -3.99 -3.09 -24.69
C GLU A 280 -3.07 -4.02 -23.88
N THR A 281 -3.46 -4.33 -22.64
CA THR A 281 -2.71 -5.26 -21.78
C THR A 281 -2.67 -6.67 -22.36
N VAL A 282 -3.80 -7.17 -22.88
CA VAL A 282 -3.87 -8.49 -23.55
C VAL A 282 -2.92 -8.52 -24.75
N LYS A 283 -2.98 -7.51 -25.63
CA LYS A 283 -2.08 -7.42 -26.79
C LYS A 283 -0.60 -7.35 -26.41
N LEU A 284 -0.28 -6.64 -25.33
CA LEU A 284 1.09 -6.57 -24.81
C LEU A 284 1.56 -7.94 -24.31
N LEU A 285 0.74 -8.67 -23.56
CA LEU A 285 1.10 -9.99 -23.06
C LEU A 285 1.24 -11.02 -24.20
N GLU A 286 0.39 -10.94 -25.22
CA GLU A 286 0.52 -11.75 -26.45
C GLU A 286 1.82 -11.45 -27.19
N SER A 287 2.19 -10.17 -27.33
CA SER A 287 3.43 -9.77 -28.02
C SER A 287 4.70 -10.16 -27.25
N LEU A 288 4.59 -10.31 -25.92
CA LEU A 288 5.62 -10.92 -25.07
C LEU A 288 5.67 -12.46 -25.15
N GLY A 289 4.80 -13.08 -25.95
CA GLY A 289 4.84 -14.51 -26.26
C GLY A 289 3.99 -15.39 -25.33
N HIS A 290 3.10 -14.82 -24.51
CA HIS A 290 2.21 -15.57 -23.61
C HIS A 290 0.94 -16.07 -24.33
N ASP A 291 0.32 -17.11 -23.78
CA ASP A 291 -0.99 -17.61 -24.24
C ASP A 291 -2.12 -16.98 -23.43
N LEU A 292 -2.95 -16.16 -24.08
CA LEU A 292 -4.07 -15.47 -23.44
C LEU A 292 -5.37 -16.24 -23.68
N ILE A 293 -6.17 -16.40 -22.63
CA ILE A 293 -7.42 -17.16 -22.68
C ILE A 293 -8.51 -16.34 -22.01
N GLU A 294 -9.60 -16.05 -22.73
CA GLU A 294 -10.76 -15.45 -22.09
C GLU A 294 -11.44 -16.51 -21.19
N ALA A 295 -11.37 -16.31 -19.88
CA ALA A 295 -11.93 -17.22 -18.89
C ALA A 295 -12.24 -16.48 -17.58
N LYS A 296 -13.27 -16.95 -16.87
CA LYS A 296 -13.66 -16.42 -15.55
C LYS A 296 -14.08 -17.55 -14.61
N PRO A 297 -13.86 -17.41 -13.29
CA PRO A 297 -14.41 -18.34 -12.32
C PRO A 297 -15.95 -18.27 -12.34
N ALA A 298 -16.59 -19.42 -12.10
CA ALA A 298 -18.04 -19.50 -11.92
C ALA A 298 -18.40 -19.07 -10.49
N ILE A 299 -18.78 -17.80 -10.33
CA ILE A 299 -19.15 -17.20 -9.04
C ILE A 299 -20.60 -16.75 -9.12
N ASP A 300 -21.41 -17.14 -8.12
CA ASP A 300 -22.72 -16.55 -7.90
C ASP A 300 -22.53 -15.12 -7.35
N ALA A 301 -22.70 -14.13 -8.22
CA ALA A 301 -22.45 -12.73 -7.90
C ALA A 301 -23.34 -12.21 -6.76
N GLY A 302 -24.58 -12.68 -6.68
CA GLY A 302 -25.53 -12.30 -5.64
C GLY A 302 -25.10 -12.82 -4.28
N ARG A 303 -24.81 -14.13 -4.19
CA ARG A 303 -24.31 -14.76 -2.97
C ARG A 303 -22.96 -14.20 -2.54
N PHE A 304 -22.05 -13.96 -3.47
CA PHE A 304 -20.75 -13.36 -3.19
C PHE A 304 -20.91 -11.95 -2.58
N SER A 305 -21.73 -11.10 -3.20
CA SER A 305 -21.97 -9.74 -2.71
C SER A 305 -22.61 -9.74 -1.33
N GLN A 306 -23.60 -10.62 -1.11
CA GLN A 306 -24.26 -10.75 0.19
C GLN A 306 -23.27 -11.22 1.25
N ALA A 307 -22.49 -12.27 1.00
CA ALA A 307 -21.50 -12.78 1.94
C ALA A 307 -20.43 -11.72 2.28
N PHE A 308 -19.94 -10.99 1.27
CA PHE A 308 -18.96 -9.92 1.46
C PHE A 308 -19.51 -8.80 2.35
N LEU A 309 -20.72 -8.33 2.07
CA LEU A 309 -21.35 -7.27 2.86
C LEU A 309 -21.73 -7.73 4.26
N THR A 310 -22.23 -8.96 4.44
CA THR A 310 -22.55 -9.51 5.76
C THR A 310 -21.31 -9.57 6.64
N MET A 311 -20.19 -10.08 6.12
CA MET A 311 -18.93 -10.14 6.85
C MET A 311 -18.43 -8.72 7.20
N LEU A 312 -18.41 -7.82 6.23
CA LEU A 312 -17.99 -6.43 6.43
C LEU A 312 -18.81 -5.72 7.51
N CYS A 313 -20.14 -5.81 7.44
CA CYS A 313 -21.01 -5.15 8.40
C CYS A 313 -20.89 -5.75 9.80
N ALA A 314 -20.77 -7.08 9.92
CA ALA A 314 -20.64 -7.74 11.21
C ALA A 314 -19.31 -7.38 11.91
N GLU A 315 -18.20 -7.36 11.18
CA GLU A 315 -16.89 -7.03 11.76
C GLU A 315 -16.80 -5.56 12.16
N VAL A 316 -17.34 -4.65 11.35
CA VAL A 316 -17.38 -3.22 11.70
C VAL A 316 -18.31 -2.96 12.88
N GLU A 317 -19.41 -3.71 13.02
CA GLU A 317 -20.26 -3.62 14.21
C GLU A 317 -19.50 -4.05 15.47
N ALA A 318 -18.73 -5.15 15.39
CA ALA A 318 -17.87 -5.58 16.48
C ALA A 318 -16.80 -4.52 16.83
N ASP A 319 -16.10 -3.96 15.83
CA ASP A 319 -15.08 -2.90 16.04
C ASP A 319 -15.66 -1.63 16.70
N VAL A 320 -16.95 -1.34 16.48
CA VAL A 320 -17.66 -0.17 17.05
C VAL A 320 -18.22 -0.46 18.45
N ALA A 321 -18.50 -1.72 18.77
CA ALA A 321 -19.08 -2.14 20.04
C ALA A 321 -18.03 -2.26 21.17
N GLU A 322 -16.75 -2.45 20.83
CA GLU A 322 -15.60 -2.45 21.76
C GLU A 322 -15.19 -1.04 22.23
#